data_AF-A0A524A6N5-F1
#
_entry.id   AF-A0A524A6N5-F1
#
_cell.length_a   1.000
_cell.length_b   1.000
_cell.length_c   1.000
_cell.angle_alpha   90.00
_cell.angle_beta   90.00
_cell.angle_gamma   90.00
#
_symmetry.space_group_name_H-M   'P 1'
#
loop_
_entity.id
_entity.type
_entity.pdbx_description
1 polymer ?
#
loop_
_entity_poly.entity_id
_entity_poly.type
_entity_poly.pdbx_seq_one_letter_code
_entity_poly.pdbx_strand_id
1 'polypeptide(L)'
;MGFKEYVGKRTLHGIITIILAVTLNFILFRIMPGDPTRAVSGDPRVDTATRLALIAKFGLDRPLFEQFILYVANLLKGELGISFVQIGRPVVSIILGRK
;
A
#
# COMPACT_ATOMS: atom_id res chain seq x y z
N MET A 1 31.98 -10.45 -19.20
CA MET A 1 31.27 -9.49 -18.33
C MET A 1 31.85 -9.63 -16.93
N GLY A 2 32.36 -8.55 -16.34
CA GLY A 2 32.92 -8.62 -14.99
C GLY A 2 31.83 -8.91 -13.95
N PHE A 3 32.18 -9.58 -12.85
CA PHE A 3 31.25 -9.85 -11.74
C PHE A 3 30.52 -8.58 -11.26
N LYS A 4 31.22 -7.45 -11.17
CA LYS A 4 30.65 -6.13 -10.82
C LYS A 4 29.59 -5.64 -11.81
N GLU A 5 29.80 -5.91 -13.10
CA GLU A 5 28.91 -5.53 -14.19
C GLU A 5 27.65 -6.40 -14.23
N TYR A 6 27.81 -7.69 -13.94
CA TYR A 6 26.70 -8.63 -13.78
C TYR A 6 25.84 -8.28 -12.56
N VAL A 7 26.46 -8.05 -11.39
CA VAL A 7 25.76 -7.64 -10.17
C VAL A 7 25.03 -6.31 -10.39
N GLY A 8 25.68 -5.30 -10.98
CA GLY A 8 25.04 -4.02 -11.29
C GLY A 8 23.82 -4.17 -12.20
N LYS A 9 23.95 -4.91 -13.31
CA LYS A 9 22.81 -5.17 -14.22
C LYS A 9 21.71 -5.97 -13.52
N ARG A 10 22.05 -6.97 -12.71
CA ARG A 10 21.08 -7.81 -12.00
C ARG A 10 20.29 -7.01 -10.97
N THR A 11 20.97 -6.18 -10.18
CA THR A 11 20.35 -5.28 -9.20
C THR A 11 19.47 -4.26 -9.88
N LEU A 12 19.90 -3.67 -11.00
CA LEU A 12 19.08 -2.71 -11.75
C LEU A 12 17.77 -3.35 -12.25
N HIS A 13 17.84 -4.54 -12.85
CA HIS A 13 16.63 -5.26 -13.26
C HIS A 13 15.70 -5.54 -12.07
N GLY A 14 16.25 -5.99 -10.93
CA GLY A 14 15.46 -6.22 -9.72
C GLY A 14 14.75 -4.96 -9.22
N ILE A 15 15.44 -3.82 -9.18
CA ILE A 15 14.86 -2.53 -8.79
C ILE A 15 13.73 -2.15 -9.75
N ILE A 16 13.94 -2.26 -11.06
CA ILE A 16 12.91 -1.97 -12.07
C ILE A 16 11.70 -2.87 -11.88
N THR A 17 11.89 -4.17 -11.67
CA THR A 17 10.81 -5.12 -11.41
C THR A 17 10.02 -4.73 -10.16
N ILE A 18 10.69 -4.34 -9.07
CA ILE A 18 10.02 -3.91 -7.84
C ILE A 18 9.22 -2.63 -8.08
N ILE A 19 9.80 -1.63 -8.75
CA ILE A 19 9.11 -0.37 -9.06
C ILE A 19 7.85 -0.63 -9.90
N LEU A 20 7.95 -1.48 -10.91
CA LEU A 20 6.81 -1.88 -11.72
C LEU A 20 5.76 -2.61 -10.88
N ALA A 21 6.15 -3.56 -10.04
CA ALA A 21 5.22 -4.29 -9.17
C ALA A 21 4.50 -3.36 -8.18
N VAL A 22 5.21 -2.42 -7.54
CA VAL A 22 4.66 -1.44 -6.61
C VAL A 22 3.67 -0.51 -7.33
N THR A 23 4.04 -0.04 -8.52
CA THR A 23 3.18 0.84 -9.34
C THR A 23 1.93 0.11 -9.81
N LEU A 24 2.08 -1.13 -10.29
CA LEU A 24 0.96 -1.98 -10.68
C LEU A 24 0.03 -2.26 -9.51
N ASN A 25 0.55 -2.58 -8.33
CA ASN A 25 -0.28 -2.74 -7.13
C ASN A 25 -1.07 -1.46 -6.81
N PHE A 26 -0.41 -0.30 -6.85
CA PHE A 26 -1.06 0.98 -6.59
C PHE A 26 -2.22 1.25 -7.56
N ILE A 27 -2.06 0.94 -8.83
CA ILE A 27 -3.08 1.12 -9.87
C ILE A 27 -4.18 0.05 -9.73
N LEU A 28 -3.81 -1.21 -9.54
CA LEU A 28 -4.73 -2.36 -9.49
C LEU A 28 -5.83 -2.15 -8.45
N PHE A 29 -5.46 -1.73 -7.23
CA PHE A 29 -6.43 -1.47 -6.17
C PHE A 29 -7.33 -0.25 -6.42
N ARG A 30 -6.99 0.64 -7.36
CA ARG A 30 -7.82 1.80 -7.76
C ARG A 30 -8.75 1.49 -8.92
N ILE A 31 -8.39 0.54 -9.77
CA ILE A 31 -9.21 0.10 -10.90
C ILE A 31 -10.20 -0.99 -10.48
N MET A 32 -9.84 -1.81 -9.48
CA MET A 32 -10.71 -2.86 -8.98
C MET A 32 -12.06 -2.26 -8.52
N PRO A 33 -13.21 -2.80 -8.99
CA PRO A 33 -14.53 -2.32 -8.60
C PRO A 33 -14.77 -2.65 -7.12
N GLY A 34 -14.36 -1.72 -6.28
CA GLY A 34 -14.11 -1.95 -4.87
C GLY A 34 -13.20 -0.84 -4.40
N ASP A 35 -13.74 0.38 -4.40
CA ASP A 35 -13.10 1.58 -3.85
C ASP A 35 -12.28 1.19 -2.60
N PRO A 36 -10.98 1.51 -2.50
CA PRO A 36 -10.20 1.19 -1.30
C PRO A 36 -10.84 1.81 -0.05
N THR A 37 -11.62 2.89 -0.21
CA THR A 37 -12.48 3.38 0.86
C THR A 37 -13.60 2.39 1.18
N ARG A 38 -14.21 1.68 0.25
CA ARG A 38 -15.20 0.60 0.51
C ARG A 38 -14.64 -0.64 1.19
N ALA A 39 -13.36 -0.98 1.05
CA ALA A 39 -12.78 -2.01 1.92
C ALA A 39 -12.77 -1.56 3.40
N VAL A 40 -12.65 -0.25 3.64
CA VAL A 40 -12.81 0.40 4.95
C VAL A 40 -14.28 0.67 5.30
N SER A 41 -15.15 0.86 4.30
CA SER A 41 -16.52 1.38 4.42
C SER A 41 -17.62 0.37 4.12
N GLY A 42 -17.25 -0.86 3.77
CA GLY A 42 -18.16 -1.94 3.43
C GLY A 42 -18.64 -2.71 4.66
N ASP A 43 -18.06 -2.43 5.83
CA ASP A 43 -18.61 -2.87 7.10
C ASP A 43 -19.70 -1.87 7.53
N PRO A 44 -20.99 -2.25 7.51
CA PRO A 44 -22.10 -1.39 7.94
C PRO A 44 -22.02 -0.97 9.42
N ARG A 45 -21.05 -1.49 10.19
CA ARG A 45 -20.76 -1.11 11.59
C ARG A 45 -19.85 0.11 11.72
N VAL A 46 -19.21 0.57 10.65
CA VAL A 46 -18.30 1.71 10.70
C VAL A 46 -19.09 3.00 10.52
N ASP A 47 -19.14 3.81 11.57
CA ASP A 47 -19.77 5.12 11.55
C ASP A 47 -19.14 6.04 10.49
N THR A 48 -19.95 6.94 9.93
CA THR A 48 -19.56 7.84 8.84
C THR A 48 -18.42 8.78 9.26
N ALA A 49 -18.35 9.18 10.53
CA ALA A 49 -17.23 9.99 11.02
C ALA A 49 -15.92 9.19 11.05
N THR A 50 -15.98 7.92 11.43
CA THR A 50 -14.81 7.01 11.42
C THR A 50 -14.32 6.78 10.00
N ARG A 51 -15.23 6.66 9.03
CA ARG A 51 -14.89 6.57 7.61
C ARG A 51 -14.10 7.79 7.13
N LEU A 52 -14.60 9.01 7.38
CA LEU A 52 -13.93 10.23 6.96
C LEU A 52 -12.55 10.38 7.62
N ALA A 53 -12.43 10.01 8.90
CA ALA A 53 -11.16 9.98 9.60
C ALA A 53 -10.16 9.01 8.94
N LEU A 54 -10.61 7.84 8.47
CA LEU A 54 -9.74 6.88 7.78
C LEU A 54 -9.34 7.35 6.38
N ILE A 55 -10.25 7.96 5.62
CA ILE A 55 -9.94 8.57 4.31
C ILE A 55 -8.82 9.61 4.48
N ALA A 56 -8.96 10.53 5.43
CA ALA A 56 -7.95 11.54 5.72
C ALA A 56 -6.64 10.93 6.24
N LYS A 57 -6.73 9.92 7.15
CA LYS A 57 -5.56 9.24 7.71
C LYS A 57 -4.72 8.53 6.64
N PHE A 58 -5.37 7.94 5.64
CA PHE A 58 -4.69 7.28 4.52
C PHE A 58 -4.36 8.23 3.36
N GLY A 59 -4.73 9.51 3.46
CA GLY A 59 -4.52 10.51 2.42
C GLY A 59 -5.31 10.22 1.14
N LEU A 60 -6.41 9.46 1.22
CA LEU A 60 -7.22 9.06 0.07
C LEU A 60 -8.01 10.25 -0.51
N ASP A 61 -8.06 11.37 0.21
CA ASP A 61 -8.59 12.68 -0.18
C ASP A 61 -7.60 13.52 -1.02
N ARG A 62 -6.32 13.12 -1.11
CA ARG A 62 -5.28 13.88 -1.81
C ARG A 62 -5.21 13.58 -3.31
N PRO A 63 -4.56 14.42 -4.13
CA PRO A 63 -4.27 14.12 -5.52
C PRO A 63 -3.51 12.78 -5.69
N LEU A 64 -3.78 12.05 -6.77
CA LEU A 64 -3.22 10.71 -7.00
C LEU A 64 -1.70 10.65 -6.91
N PHE A 65 -1.01 11.70 -7.35
CA PHE A 65 0.45 11.79 -7.27
C PHE A 65 0.94 11.85 -5.82
N GLU A 66 0.29 12.64 -4.96
CA GLU A 66 0.59 12.66 -3.53
C GLU A 66 0.29 11.33 -2.86
N GLN A 67 -0.83 10.69 -3.22
CA GLN A 67 -1.16 9.35 -2.73
C GLN A 67 -0.07 8.32 -3.08
N PHE A 68 0.49 8.40 -4.28
CA PHE A 68 1.56 7.51 -4.71
C PHE A 68 2.85 7.74 -3.92
N ILE A 69 3.24 9.01 -3.73
CA ILE A 69 4.42 9.35 -2.92
C ILE A 69 4.25 8.86 -1.48
N LEU A 70 3.09 9.10 -0.87
CA LEU A 70 2.78 8.64 0.48
C LEU A 70 2.82 7.11 0.57
N TYR A 71 2.24 6.41 -0.40
CA TYR A 71 2.27 4.95 -0.47
C TYR A 71 3.69 4.40 -0.55
N VAL A 72 4.54 4.95 -1.43
CA VAL A 72 5.94 4.52 -1.57
C VAL A 72 6.74 4.84 -0.31
N ALA A 73 6.56 6.03 0.28
CA ALA A 73 7.24 6.42 1.51
C ALA A 73 6.91 5.50 2.69
N ASN A 74 5.63 5.16 2.87
CA ASN A 74 5.18 4.24 3.91
C ASN A 74 5.70 2.82 3.66
N LEU A 75 5.68 2.36 2.40
CA LEU A 75 6.24 1.06 2.03
C LEU A 75 7.73 0.95 2.37
N LEU A 76 8.52 1.98 2.08
CA LEU A 76 9.95 2.02 2.42
C LEU A 76 10.21 2.06 3.93
N LYS A 77 9.29 2.62 4.72
CA LYS A 77 9.34 2.58 6.19
C LYS A 77 8.85 1.26 6.78
N GLY A 78 8.33 0.34 5.95
CA GLY A 78 7.69 -0.89 6.40
C GLY A 78 6.28 -0.67 6.99
N GLU A 79 5.69 0.51 6.81
CA GLU A 79 4.34 0.82 7.26
C GLU A 79 3.31 0.34 6.23
N LEU A 80 2.96 -0.94 6.30
CA LEU A 80 2.00 -1.58 5.40
C LEU A 80 0.52 -1.20 5.67
N GLY A 81 0.27 -0.31 6.64
CA GLY A 81 -1.07 0.11 7.05
C GLY A 81 -1.77 -0.88 7.98
N ILE A 82 -3.09 -0.71 8.12
CA ILE A 82 -3.97 -1.58 8.92
C ILE A 82 -4.75 -2.52 8.02
N SER A 83 -5.10 -3.69 8.55
CA SER A 83 -5.91 -4.66 7.85
C SER A 83 -7.35 -4.19 7.69
N PHE A 84 -7.89 -4.36 6.49
CA PHE A 84 -9.31 -4.15 6.20
C PHE A 84 -10.18 -5.34 6.63
N VAL A 85 -9.58 -6.52 6.85
CA VAL A 85 -10.28 -7.72 7.34
C VAL A 85 -10.25 -7.79 8.87
N GLN A 86 -9.10 -7.47 9.47
CA GLN A 86 -8.91 -7.40 10.92
C GLN A 86 -8.77 -5.92 11.32
N ILE A 87 -9.89 -5.22 11.37
CA ILE A 87 -9.96 -3.77 11.63
C ILE A 87 -9.08 -3.39 12.84
N GLY A 88 -8.22 -2.39 12.65
CA GLY A 88 -7.34 -1.85 13.69
C GLY A 88 -6.01 -2.57 13.87
N ARG A 89 -5.78 -3.74 13.25
CA ARG A 89 -4.50 -4.47 13.37
C ARG A 89 -3.52 -4.06 12.26
N PRO A 90 -2.26 -3.71 12.57
CA PRO A 90 -1.23 -3.45 11.56
C PRO A 90 -1.00 -4.69 10.69
N VAL A 91 -0.93 -4.53 9.37
CA VAL A 91 -0.72 -5.64 8.43
C VAL A 91 0.58 -6.40 8.73
N VAL A 92 1.63 -5.67 9.11
CA VAL A 92 2.92 -6.26 9.53
C VAL A 92 2.75 -7.25 10.68
N SER A 93 1.89 -6.96 11.65
CA SER A 93 1.67 -7.86 12.81
C SER A 93 1.01 -9.18 12.38
N ILE A 94 0.12 -9.11 11.39
CA ILE A 94 -0.58 -10.27 10.84
C ILE A 94 0.39 -11.14 10.03
N ILE A 95 1.22 -10.53 9.18
CA ILE A 95 2.22 -11.24 8.38
C ILE A 95 3.25 -11.94 9.28
N LEU A 96 3.68 -11.26 10.36
CA LEU A 96 4.62 -11.83 11.33
C LEU A 96 3.98 -12.87 12.27
N GLY A 97 2.68 -13.16 12.14
CA GLY A 97 1.99 -14.14 12.98
C GLY A 97 1.88 -13.75 14.45
N ARG A 98 2.06 -12.47 14.79
CA ARG A 98 1.88 -11.98 16.17
C ARG A 98 0.37 -11.89 16.44
N LYS A 99 -0.12 -12.70 17.39
CA LYS A 99 -1.52 -12.66 17.86
C LYS A 99 -1.79 -11.38 18.65
#